data_AF-A0A8X6TB21-F1
#
_entry.id   AF-A0A8X6TB21-F1
#
_cell.length_a   1.000
_cell.length_b   1.000
_cell.length_c   1.000
_cell.angle_alpha   90.00
_cell.angle_beta   90.00
_cell.angle_gamma   90.00
#
_symmetry.space_group_name_H-M   'P 1'
#
loop_
_entity.id
_entity.type
_entity.pdbx_description
1 polymer ?
#
loop_
_entity_poly.entity_id
_entity_poly.type
_entity_poly.pdbx_seq_one_letter_code
_entity_poly.pdbx_strand_id
1 'polypeptide(L)'
;MEDKGETYYKSNEEETKWQSFKKMIWNSETKECLGRTGLSWFKIALFYVIFYACLAAFWTCMLVVFYQTLEDDQPKWKLDSSRIGSSPGLGFRPSPPDANIDSTLIWFNATRNDTVEYWVTNLNDYLKPYHMHDTGFNVQTCTKEQTASRERVCHFPLITGTQHGCSPERQYGFPEGKPCVLIKLNRIFDWIPEAYDSPPSELTPHLKEDFDKDKVYITCAGENSADKDNIGEVEYHPSQGIPFMYFPFTNQKGYMSPFVFVQFSHINRGVLVNVECRAWSKNINFDRGDRLGSVHFELLVD
;
A
#
# COMPACT_ATOMS: atom_id res chain seq x y z
N MET A 1 -81.33 21.62 -50.49
CA MET A 1 -81.45 21.05 -49.14
C MET A 1 -80.45 19.90 -49.10
N GLU A 2 -79.17 20.22 -48.89
CA GLU A 2 -78.52 20.32 -47.56
C GLU A 2 -78.12 18.91 -47.09
N ASP A 3 -76.91 18.62 -46.62
CA ASP A 3 -75.73 19.43 -46.34
C ASP A 3 -74.52 18.47 -46.26
N LYS A 4 -73.35 18.89 -46.74
CA LYS A 4 -72.09 18.11 -46.63
C LYS A 4 -71.36 18.61 -45.39
N GLY A 5 -71.35 17.82 -44.32
CA GLY A 5 -70.62 18.14 -43.09
C GLY A 5 -69.12 18.27 -43.33
N GLU A 6 -68.61 19.49 -43.22
CA GLU A 6 -67.21 19.85 -43.31
C GLU A 6 -66.43 19.36 -42.08
N THR A 7 -65.39 18.55 -42.30
CA THR A 7 -64.42 18.20 -41.27
C THR A 7 -63.47 19.37 -41.06
N TYR A 8 -63.71 20.17 -40.01
CA TYR A 8 -62.82 21.26 -39.61
C TYR A 8 -61.44 20.72 -39.23
N TYR A 9 -60.43 21.02 -40.05
CA TYR A 9 -59.03 20.94 -39.65
C TYR A 9 -58.75 22.04 -38.63
N LYS A 10 -58.49 21.66 -37.36
CA LYS A 10 -57.98 22.59 -36.35
C LYS A 10 -56.65 23.17 -36.86
N SER A 11 -56.59 24.50 -36.96
CA SER A 11 -55.38 25.26 -37.26
C SER A 11 -54.31 24.98 -36.19
N ASN A 12 -53.10 24.61 -36.63
CA ASN A 12 -51.93 24.58 -35.76
C ASN A 12 -51.56 26.03 -35.40
N GLU A 13 -51.77 26.42 -34.13
CA GLU A 13 -51.15 27.61 -33.57
C GLU A 13 -49.62 27.40 -33.55
N GLU A 14 -48.85 28.39 -34.02
CA GLU A 14 -47.39 28.38 -33.91
C GLU A 14 -47.00 28.55 -32.43
N GLU A 15 -46.83 27.42 -31.72
CA GLU A 15 -46.39 27.43 -30.32
C GLU A 15 -44.96 27.97 -30.21
N THR A 16 -44.73 28.87 -29.24
CA THR A 16 -43.38 29.40 -28.97
C THR A 16 -42.47 28.26 -28.48
N LYS A 17 -41.19 28.21 -28.85
CA LYS A 17 -40.24 27.14 -28.44
C LYS A 17 -40.28 26.79 -26.95
N TRP A 18 -40.50 27.79 -26.10
CA TRP A 18 -40.63 27.64 -24.64
C TRP A 18 -41.96 26.99 -24.21
N GLN A 19 -43.06 27.30 -24.89
CA GLN A 19 -44.36 26.66 -24.65
C GLN A 19 -44.32 25.20 -25.10
N SER A 20 -43.70 24.92 -26.24
CA SER A 20 -43.50 23.56 -26.74
C SER A 20 -42.59 22.74 -25.81
N PHE A 21 -41.53 23.34 -25.27
CA PHE A 21 -40.68 22.71 -24.25
C PHE A 21 -41.43 22.43 -22.93
N LYS A 22 -42.30 23.35 -22.49
CA LYS A 22 -43.13 23.16 -21.29
C LYS A 22 -44.18 22.06 -21.51
N LYS A 23 -44.78 22.00 -22.70
CA LYS A 23 -45.74 20.95 -23.12
C LYS A 23 -45.05 19.59 -23.28
N MET A 24 -43.77 19.57 -23.69
CA MET A 24 -42.93 18.37 -23.75
C MET A 24 -42.66 17.80 -22.36
N ILE A 25 -42.40 18.63 -21.35
CA ILE A 25 -42.18 18.18 -19.96
C ILE A 25 -43.49 17.70 -19.34
N TRP A 26 -44.55 18.50 -19.45
CA TRP A 26 -45.85 18.19 -18.86
C TRP A 26 -46.99 18.71 -19.73
N ASN A 27 -47.77 17.78 -20.30
CA ASN A 27 -48.99 18.10 -21.00
C ASN A 27 -50.19 17.95 -20.05
N SER A 28 -50.70 19.08 -19.57
CA SER A 28 -51.85 19.14 -18.65
C SER A 28 -53.16 18.68 -19.28
N GLU A 29 -53.29 18.69 -20.61
CA GLU A 29 -54.52 18.31 -21.32
C GLU A 29 -54.62 16.79 -21.49
N THR A 30 -53.52 16.12 -21.81
CA THR A 30 -53.45 14.66 -21.98
C THR A 30 -52.98 13.92 -20.72
N LYS A 31 -52.59 14.64 -19.65
CA LYS A 31 -51.96 14.10 -18.42
C LYS A 31 -50.72 13.24 -18.73
N GLU A 32 -49.90 13.71 -19.66
CA GLU A 32 -48.67 13.04 -20.09
C GLU A 32 -47.44 13.80 -19.58
N CYS A 33 -46.48 13.07 -19.01
CA CYS A 33 -45.18 13.59 -18.60
C CYS A 33 -44.13 13.05 -19.56
N LEU A 34 -43.32 13.93 -20.18
CA LEU A 34 -42.29 13.54 -21.17
C LEU A 34 -42.84 12.65 -22.30
N GLY A 35 -44.06 12.93 -22.77
CA GLY A 35 -44.71 12.21 -23.86
C GLY A 35 -45.26 10.82 -23.49
N ARG A 36 -45.39 10.48 -22.20
CA ARG A 36 -46.02 9.23 -21.75
C ARG A 36 -47.04 9.46 -20.64
N THR A 37 -48.11 8.68 -20.64
CA THR A 37 -49.12 8.69 -19.56
C THR A 37 -48.55 8.13 -18.26
N GLY A 38 -49.07 8.55 -17.11
CA GLY A 38 -48.62 8.05 -15.79
C GLY A 38 -48.71 6.53 -15.65
N LEU A 39 -49.70 5.89 -16.29
CA LEU A 39 -49.82 4.42 -16.33
C LEU A 39 -48.71 3.76 -17.16
N SER A 40 -48.28 4.41 -18.25
CA SER A 40 -47.14 3.95 -19.05
C SER A 40 -45.84 4.06 -18.25
N TRP A 41 -45.61 5.19 -17.57
CA TRP A 41 -44.48 5.36 -16.64
C TRP A 41 -44.45 4.31 -15.54
N PHE A 42 -45.58 4.02 -14.91
CA PHE A 42 -45.66 2.95 -13.91
C PHE A 42 -45.32 1.58 -14.49
N LYS A 43 -45.84 1.22 -15.67
CA LYS A 43 -45.51 -0.05 -16.35
C LYS A 43 -44.02 -0.16 -16.69
N ILE A 44 -43.40 0.92 -17.15
CA ILE A 44 -41.97 0.97 -17.46
C ILE A 44 -41.14 0.83 -16.18
N ALA A 45 -41.49 1.58 -15.14
CA ALA A 45 -40.80 1.52 -13.86
C ALA A 45 -40.91 0.11 -13.25
N LEU A 46 -42.10 -0.48 -13.24
CA LEU A 46 -42.33 -1.85 -12.76
C LEU A 46 -41.52 -2.86 -13.57
N PHE A 47 -41.50 -2.73 -14.90
CA PHE A 47 -40.68 -3.57 -15.78
C PHE A 47 -39.20 -3.48 -15.41
N TYR A 48 -38.64 -2.27 -15.28
CA TYR A 48 -37.24 -2.09 -14.93
C TYR A 48 -36.91 -2.57 -13.53
N VAL A 49 -37.81 -2.38 -12.55
CA VAL A 49 -37.63 -2.89 -11.19
C VAL A 49 -37.50 -4.42 -11.21
N ILE A 50 -38.43 -5.11 -11.89
CA ILE A 50 -38.38 -6.58 -11.99
C ILE A 50 -37.16 -7.03 -12.80
N PHE A 51 -36.88 -6.38 -13.92
CA PHE A 51 -35.75 -6.71 -14.79
C PHE A 51 -34.42 -6.58 -14.05
N TYR A 52 -34.17 -5.46 -13.38
CA TYR A 52 -32.94 -5.24 -12.62
C TYR A 52 -32.87 -6.13 -11.36
N ALA A 53 -33.99 -6.47 -10.73
CA ALA A 53 -34.00 -7.45 -9.66
C ALA A 53 -33.55 -8.84 -10.14
N CYS A 54 -34.07 -9.29 -11.29
CA CYS A 54 -33.65 -10.55 -11.92
C CYS A 54 -32.16 -10.50 -12.34
N LEU A 55 -31.70 -9.39 -12.91
CA LEU A 55 -30.30 -9.22 -13.31
C LEU A 55 -29.35 -9.22 -12.09
N ALA A 56 -29.72 -8.53 -11.02
CA ALA A 56 -28.96 -8.51 -9.77
C ALA A 56 -28.92 -9.88 -9.12
N ALA A 57 -30.03 -10.63 -9.13
CA ALA A 57 -30.08 -12.00 -8.64
C ALA A 57 -29.16 -12.93 -9.46
N PHE A 58 -29.19 -12.84 -10.79
CA PHE A 58 -28.29 -13.60 -11.66
C PHE A 58 -26.81 -13.29 -11.38
N TRP A 59 -26.46 -11.99 -11.31
CA TRP A 59 -25.11 -11.57 -10.98
C TRP A 59 -24.66 -12.07 -9.59
N THR A 60 -25.56 -12.01 -8.59
CA THR A 60 -25.28 -12.50 -7.23
C THR A 60 -25.04 -14.00 -7.24
N CYS A 61 -25.85 -14.79 -7.96
CA CYS A 61 -25.65 -16.23 -8.12
C CYS A 61 -24.29 -16.54 -8.76
N MET A 62 -23.91 -15.82 -9.82
CA MET A 62 -22.60 -15.99 -10.47
C MET A 62 -21.45 -15.63 -9.53
N LEU A 63 -21.61 -14.56 -8.73
CA LEU A 63 -20.62 -14.14 -7.74
C LEU A 63 -20.46 -15.17 -6.62
N VAL A 64 -21.56 -15.74 -6.12
CA VAL A 64 -21.52 -16.82 -5.11
C VAL A 64 -20.79 -18.03 -5.64
N VAL A 65 -21.08 -18.48 -6.87
CA VAL A 65 -20.35 -19.59 -7.51
C VAL A 65 -18.86 -19.27 -7.65
N PHE A 66 -18.52 -18.04 -8.02
CA PHE A 66 -17.13 -17.60 -8.09
C PHE A 66 -16.41 -17.67 -6.73
N TYR A 67 -17.05 -17.22 -5.64
CA TYR A 67 -16.48 -17.32 -4.29
C TYR A 67 -16.24 -18.77 -3.84
N GLN A 68 -17.06 -19.74 -4.30
CA GLN A 68 -16.79 -21.16 -4.03
C GLN A 68 -15.50 -21.69 -4.71
N THR A 69 -14.92 -20.94 -5.65
CA THR A 69 -13.66 -21.31 -6.32
C THR A 69 -12.40 -20.71 -5.69
N LEU A 70 -12.58 -19.95 -4.60
CA LEU A 70 -11.52 -19.26 -3.87
C LEU A 70 -11.36 -19.88 -2.49
N GLU A 71 -10.12 -19.96 -2.02
CA GLU A 71 -9.79 -20.31 -0.65
C GLU A 71 -9.57 -19.02 0.15
N ASP A 72 -9.98 -19.00 1.42
CA ASP A 72 -9.89 -17.80 2.27
C ASP A 72 -8.45 -17.53 2.76
N ASP A 73 -7.64 -18.57 2.92
CA ASP A 73 -6.31 -18.47 3.55
C ASP A 73 -5.18 -18.16 2.56
N GLN A 74 -5.36 -18.46 1.27
CA GLN A 74 -4.32 -18.30 0.26
C GLN A 74 -4.84 -17.77 -1.08
N PRO A 75 -4.07 -16.93 -1.78
CA PRO A 75 -4.44 -16.48 -3.12
C PRO A 75 -4.33 -17.62 -4.12
N LYS A 76 -5.30 -17.69 -5.05
CA LYS A 76 -5.36 -18.70 -6.12
C LYS A 76 -4.15 -18.66 -7.06
N TRP A 77 -3.71 -17.45 -7.41
CA TRP A 77 -2.53 -17.22 -8.23
C TRP A 77 -1.41 -16.68 -7.36
N LYS A 78 -0.24 -17.32 -7.40
CA LYS A 78 0.92 -17.03 -6.55
C LYS A 78 2.13 -16.66 -7.39
N LEU A 79 3.00 -15.81 -6.85
CA LEU A 79 4.31 -15.46 -7.45
C LEU A 79 4.14 -15.04 -8.92
N ASP A 80 4.87 -15.65 -9.85
CA ASP A 80 4.87 -15.31 -11.28
C ASP A 80 3.53 -15.54 -11.99
N SER A 81 2.66 -16.40 -11.43
CA SER A 81 1.30 -16.58 -11.96
C SER A 81 0.35 -15.44 -11.53
N SER A 82 0.77 -14.63 -10.56
CA SER A 82 0.01 -13.50 -10.05
C SER A 82 0.44 -12.19 -10.69
N ARG A 83 -0.45 -11.19 -10.70
CA ARG A 83 -0.12 -9.83 -11.15
C ARG A 83 0.92 -9.13 -10.26
N ILE A 84 1.11 -9.60 -9.02
CA ILE A 84 2.09 -9.05 -8.06
C ILE A 84 3.52 -9.49 -8.44
N GLY A 85 3.65 -10.68 -9.06
CA GLY A 85 4.93 -11.26 -9.41
C GLY A 85 5.67 -11.90 -8.23
N SER A 86 6.93 -12.26 -8.47
CA SER A 86 7.85 -12.89 -7.50
C SER A 86 8.85 -11.93 -6.86
N SER A 87 8.89 -10.66 -7.28
CA SER A 87 9.82 -9.65 -6.73
C SER A 87 9.12 -8.75 -5.70
N PRO A 88 9.38 -8.88 -4.39
CA PRO A 88 8.83 -7.97 -3.39
C PRO A 88 9.39 -6.56 -3.52
N GLY A 89 8.50 -5.57 -3.43
CA GLY A 89 8.88 -4.18 -3.18
C GLY A 89 9.28 -3.94 -1.72
N LEU A 90 9.81 -2.75 -1.45
CA LEU A 90 10.12 -2.29 -0.10
C LEU A 90 9.09 -1.25 0.36
N GLY A 91 8.91 -1.16 1.68
CA GLY A 91 8.17 -0.10 2.35
C GLY A 91 9.01 0.52 3.46
N PHE A 92 8.74 1.78 3.77
CA PHE A 92 9.42 2.50 4.84
C PHE A 92 8.45 2.99 5.93
N ARG A 93 8.97 3.20 7.13
CA ARG A 93 8.31 3.90 8.25
C ARG A 93 9.31 4.82 8.94
N PRO A 94 8.90 5.95 9.53
CA PRO A 94 7.50 6.39 9.68
C PRO A 94 6.88 6.89 8.37
N SER A 95 5.54 6.86 8.29
CA SER A 95 4.82 7.37 7.12
C SER A 95 4.41 8.82 7.30
N PRO A 96 4.42 9.62 6.22
CA PRO A 96 3.92 10.99 6.25
C PRO A 96 2.45 11.09 6.70
N PRO A 97 2.01 12.26 7.19
CA PRO A 97 0.63 12.49 7.60
C PRO A 97 -0.37 12.24 6.48
N ASP A 98 -1.58 11.80 6.83
CA ASP A 98 -2.65 11.49 5.86
C ASP A 98 -3.02 12.69 4.96
N ALA A 99 -2.82 13.92 5.45
CA ALA A 99 -3.01 15.14 4.67
C ALA A 99 -2.08 15.24 3.45
N ASN A 100 -0.91 14.59 3.49
CA ASN A 100 0.10 14.56 2.44
C ASN A 100 0.52 13.11 2.13
N ILE A 101 -0.44 12.20 2.00
CA ILE A 101 -0.16 10.77 1.79
C ILE A 101 0.62 10.46 0.50
N ASP A 102 0.54 11.35 -0.49
CA ASP A 102 1.27 11.25 -1.75
C ASP A 102 2.74 11.68 -1.62
N SER A 103 3.09 12.36 -0.52
CA SER A 103 4.47 12.73 -0.22
C SER A 103 5.21 11.58 0.44
N THR A 104 6.50 11.45 0.14
CA THR A 104 7.43 10.54 0.80
C THR A 104 8.42 11.29 1.71
N LEU A 105 8.13 12.55 2.01
CA LEU A 105 8.99 13.44 2.79
C LEU A 105 8.91 13.18 4.29
N ILE A 106 10.07 12.90 4.88
CA ILE A 106 10.31 12.93 6.31
C ILE A 106 11.03 14.24 6.62
N TRP A 107 10.29 15.22 7.14
CA TRP A 107 10.84 16.50 7.58
C TRP A 107 10.67 16.69 9.08
N PHE A 108 11.75 17.07 9.75
CA PHE A 108 11.70 17.50 11.13
C PHE A 108 12.83 18.47 11.42
N ASN A 109 12.64 19.26 12.47
CA ASN A 109 13.67 20.12 13.00
C ASN A 109 14.15 19.53 14.33
N ALA A 110 15.43 19.17 14.41
CA ALA A 110 15.99 18.46 15.55
C ALA A 110 15.94 19.27 16.86
N THR A 111 15.84 20.61 16.76
CA THR A 111 15.72 21.50 17.93
C THR A 111 14.28 21.67 18.41
N ARG A 112 13.30 21.37 17.56
CA ARG A 112 11.87 21.56 17.81
C ARG A 112 11.18 20.23 18.09
N ASN A 113 10.89 19.98 19.36
CA ASN A 113 10.29 18.73 19.83
C ASN A 113 8.94 18.39 19.18
N ASP A 114 8.13 19.38 18.81
CA ASP A 114 6.81 19.17 18.21
C ASP A 114 6.88 18.44 16.85
N THR A 115 7.87 18.79 16.03
CA THR A 115 8.08 18.14 14.72
C THR A 115 8.57 16.70 14.87
N VAL A 116 9.39 16.43 15.89
CA VAL A 116 9.94 15.11 16.21
C VAL A 116 8.88 14.17 16.78
N GLU A 117 8.00 14.69 17.65
CA GLU A 117 6.99 13.91 18.37
C GLU A 117 6.07 13.14 17.42
N TYR A 118 5.66 13.74 16.30
CA TYR A 118 4.83 13.07 15.29
C TYR A 118 5.49 11.80 14.76
N TRP A 119 6.75 11.88 14.32
CA TRP A 119 7.48 10.76 13.73
C TRP A 119 7.76 9.64 14.74
N VAL A 120 8.14 10.03 15.96
CA VAL A 120 8.38 9.10 17.07
C VAL A 120 7.09 8.38 17.45
N THR A 121 5.97 9.11 17.52
CA THR A 121 4.66 8.52 17.81
C THR A 121 4.21 7.58 16.69
N ASN A 122 4.41 7.95 15.42
CA ASN A 122 4.10 7.08 14.29
C ASN A 122 4.88 5.76 14.34
N LEU A 123 6.18 5.80 14.66
CA LEU A 123 6.99 4.61 14.84
C LEU A 123 6.54 3.78 16.04
N ASN A 124 6.29 4.40 17.19
CA ASN A 124 5.78 3.71 18.38
C ASN A 124 4.46 3.01 18.08
N ASP A 125 3.52 3.68 17.41
CA ASP A 125 2.23 3.13 17.03
C ASP A 125 2.37 1.95 16.06
N TYR A 126 3.27 2.06 15.09
CA TYR A 126 3.58 0.96 14.18
C TYR A 126 4.19 -0.25 14.90
N LEU A 127 5.04 0.00 15.91
CA LEU A 127 5.75 -1.04 16.66
C LEU A 127 4.98 -1.60 17.85
N LYS A 128 3.83 -1.03 18.25
CA LYS A 128 2.95 -1.55 19.30
C LYS A 128 2.71 -3.08 19.18
N PRO A 129 2.38 -3.64 18.00
CA PRO A 129 2.16 -5.08 17.87
C PRO A 129 3.42 -5.92 18.09
N TYR A 130 4.61 -5.34 17.88
CA TYR A 130 5.90 -6.02 18.06
C TYR A 130 6.34 -6.04 19.54
N HIS A 131 5.87 -5.10 20.37
CA HIS A 131 6.09 -5.10 21.82
C HIS A 131 5.20 -6.11 22.54
N MET A 132 4.02 -6.37 21.99
CA MET A 132 3.19 -7.45 22.46
C MET A 132 3.88 -8.75 22.07
N HIS A 133 4.64 -9.33 23.01
CA HIS A 133 4.95 -10.74 22.97
C HIS A 133 3.62 -11.47 22.95
N ASP A 134 3.09 -11.73 21.76
CA ASP A 134 1.94 -12.59 21.62
C ASP A 134 2.48 -13.98 22.00
N THR A 135 2.42 -14.30 23.30
CA THR A 135 2.69 -15.64 23.84
C THR A 135 1.56 -16.60 23.46
N GLY A 136 0.90 -16.35 22.32
CA GLY A 136 0.02 -17.30 21.69
C GLY A 136 0.80 -18.52 21.22
N PHE A 137 0.12 -19.65 21.12
CA PHE A 137 0.68 -20.95 20.74
C PHE A 137 1.43 -20.97 19.39
N ASN A 138 1.29 -19.92 18.58
CA ASN A 138 1.79 -19.86 17.20
C ASN A 138 3.11 -19.08 17.06
N VAL A 139 3.63 -18.43 18.10
CA VAL A 139 4.90 -17.67 18.02
C VAL A 139 6.04 -18.51 18.59
N GLN A 140 7.14 -18.66 17.85
CA GLN A 140 8.33 -19.40 18.28
C GLN A 140 9.61 -18.58 18.10
N THR A 141 10.63 -18.88 18.89
CA THR A 141 12.00 -18.38 18.65
C THR A 141 12.65 -19.22 17.57
N CYS A 142 12.99 -18.61 16.45
CA CYS A 142 13.61 -19.30 15.31
C CYS A 142 15.14 -19.27 15.39
N THR A 143 15.78 -20.37 14.98
CA THR A 143 17.21 -20.47 14.73
C THR A 143 17.47 -20.50 13.22
N LYS A 144 18.74 -20.46 12.78
CA LYS A 144 19.08 -20.48 11.35
C LYS A 144 18.55 -21.73 10.63
N GLU A 145 18.44 -22.86 11.32
CA GLU A 145 17.90 -24.11 10.75
C GLU A 145 16.37 -24.19 10.80
N GLN A 146 15.71 -23.35 11.60
CA GLN A 146 14.26 -23.37 11.81
C GLN A 146 13.61 -22.16 11.15
N THR A 147 12.96 -22.40 10.00
CA THR A 147 12.21 -21.37 9.28
C THR A 147 10.78 -21.23 9.81
N ALA A 148 10.15 -20.09 9.50
CA ALA A 148 8.72 -19.90 9.72
C ALA A 148 7.94 -21.00 8.97
N SER A 149 7.02 -21.67 9.66
CA SER A 149 6.15 -22.69 9.07
C SER A 149 4.77 -22.12 8.76
N ARG A 150 3.87 -22.93 8.20
CA ARG A 150 2.48 -22.49 7.95
C ARG A 150 1.69 -22.21 9.23
N GLU A 151 2.06 -22.85 10.33
CA GLU A 151 1.32 -22.75 11.59
C GLU A 151 2.03 -21.87 12.62
N ARG A 152 3.36 -21.73 12.51
CA ARG A 152 4.18 -21.00 13.48
C ARG A 152 4.96 -19.87 12.84
N VAL A 153 4.99 -18.74 13.53
CA VAL A 153 5.69 -17.52 13.14
C VAL A 153 6.93 -17.31 13.99
N CYS A 154 7.99 -16.79 13.36
CA CYS A 154 9.21 -16.42 14.06
C CYS A 154 9.02 -15.11 14.81
N HIS A 155 9.32 -15.11 16.11
CA HIS A 155 9.38 -13.89 16.90
C HIS A 155 10.49 -12.96 16.39
N PHE A 156 10.13 -11.73 16.04
CA PHE A 156 11.08 -10.70 15.63
C PHE A 156 11.42 -9.80 16.83
N PRO A 157 12.66 -9.84 17.36
CA PRO A 157 13.03 -9.06 18.53
C PRO A 157 13.19 -7.57 18.19
N LEU A 158 12.63 -6.71 19.04
CA LEU A 158 12.86 -5.28 18.95
C LEU A 158 14.18 -4.87 19.61
N ILE A 159 14.82 -3.88 19.04
CA ILE A 159 16.01 -3.25 19.61
C ILE A 159 15.56 -2.34 20.75
N THR A 160 16.10 -2.58 21.94
CA THR A 160 15.74 -1.86 23.16
C THR A 160 16.99 -1.46 23.93
N GLY A 161 16.90 -0.37 24.67
CA GLY A 161 17.99 0.14 25.50
C GLY A 161 18.80 1.24 24.84
N THR A 162 19.37 2.10 25.69
CA THR A 162 20.02 3.35 25.29
C THR A 162 21.33 3.16 24.53
N GLN A 163 21.90 1.96 24.52
CA GLN A 163 23.08 1.64 23.72
C GLN A 163 22.82 1.61 22.21
N HIS A 164 21.56 1.47 21.80
CA HIS A 164 21.19 1.43 20.38
C HIS A 164 20.57 2.76 19.92
N GLY A 165 21.06 3.31 18.81
CA GLY A 165 20.60 4.61 18.28
C GLY A 165 19.13 4.63 17.86
N CYS A 166 18.63 3.52 17.31
CA CYS A 166 17.24 3.39 16.85
C CYS A 166 16.29 2.81 17.91
N SER A 167 16.63 2.93 19.18
CA SER A 167 15.78 2.47 20.27
C SER A 167 14.63 3.46 20.54
N PRO A 168 13.48 2.97 21.05
CA PRO A 168 12.40 3.84 21.52
C PRO A 168 12.86 4.81 22.61
N GLU A 169 13.78 4.39 23.48
CA GLU A 169 14.32 5.22 24.58
C GLU A 169 15.12 6.44 24.07
N ARG A 170 15.73 6.34 22.88
CA ARG A 170 16.40 7.46 22.20
C ARG A 170 15.52 8.16 21.16
N GLN A 171 14.22 7.87 21.18
CA GLN A 171 13.26 8.44 20.22
C GLN A 171 13.74 8.23 18.78
N TYR A 172 14.29 7.06 18.49
CA TYR A 172 14.78 6.68 17.16
C TYR A 172 15.80 7.66 16.55
N GLY A 173 16.58 8.36 17.39
CA GLY A 173 17.64 9.27 16.98
C GLY A 173 17.18 10.62 16.38
N PHE A 174 15.87 10.87 16.33
CA PHE A 174 15.33 12.14 15.79
C PHE A 174 15.83 13.38 16.55
N PRO A 175 15.82 13.44 17.90
CA PRO A 175 16.31 14.63 18.63
C PRO A 175 17.79 14.93 18.41
N GLU A 176 18.58 13.92 18.04
CA GLU A 176 20.01 14.05 17.78
C GLU A 176 20.31 14.52 16.35
N GLY A 177 19.28 14.63 15.50
CA GLY A 177 19.42 14.84 14.06
C GLY A 177 20.00 13.61 13.34
N LYS A 178 19.85 12.41 13.94
CA LYS A 178 20.30 11.12 13.40
C LYS A 178 19.11 10.17 13.24
N PRO A 179 18.15 10.51 12.36
CA PRO A 179 16.88 9.81 12.30
C PRO A 179 17.06 8.36 11.87
N CYS A 180 16.25 7.47 12.46
CA CYS A 180 16.13 6.09 12.02
C CYS A 180 14.86 5.88 11.20
N VAL A 181 15.03 5.32 10.01
CA VAL A 181 13.94 4.91 9.12
C VAL A 181 13.87 3.39 9.10
N LEU A 182 12.71 2.84 9.39
CA LEU A 182 12.45 1.41 9.34
C LEU A 182 12.15 1.01 7.90
N ILE A 183 12.92 0.06 7.35
CA ILE A 183 12.73 -0.51 6.02
C ILE A 183 12.26 -1.97 6.15
N LYS A 184 11.22 -2.33 5.41
CA LYS A 184 10.63 -3.67 5.41
C LYS A 184 10.32 -4.14 3.99
N LEU A 185 10.27 -5.46 3.79
CA LEU A 185 9.73 -6.05 2.56
C LEU A 185 8.20 -6.09 2.57
N ASN A 186 7.62 -5.90 1.39
CA ASN A 186 6.20 -6.16 1.17
C ASN A 186 5.93 -7.66 1.27
N ARG A 187 4.82 -8.01 1.92
CA ARG A 187 4.43 -9.42 2.12
C ARG A 187 3.95 -10.00 0.79
N ILE A 188 4.64 -11.01 0.29
CA ILE A 188 4.18 -11.86 -0.82
C ILE A 188 3.93 -13.26 -0.26
N PHE A 189 2.74 -13.80 -0.55
CA PHE A 189 2.35 -15.11 -0.10
C PHE A 189 3.25 -16.20 -0.71
N ASP A 190 3.78 -17.09 0.13
CA ASP A 190 4.66 -18.22 -0.22
C ASP A 190 6.00 -17.81 -0.86
N TRP A 191 6.40 -16.54 -0.72
CA TRP A 191 7.68 -16.07 -1.22
C TRP A 191 8.82 -16.48 -0.29
N ILE A 192 9.85 -17.11 -0.86
CA ILE A 192 11.05 -17.57 -0.17
C ILE A 192 12.25 -16.88 -0.82
N PRO A 193 13.11 -16.17 -0.06
CA PRO A 193 14.29 -15.53 -0.60
C PRO A 193 15.32 -16.55 -1.08
N GLU A 194 16.01 -16.23 -2.18
CA GLU A 194 17.10 -17.04 -2.71
C GLU A 194 18.47 -16.42 -2.39
N ALA A 195 19.35 -17.23 -1.77
CA ALA A 195 20.68 -16.82 -1.33
C ALA A 195 21.63 -16.59 -2.52
N TYR A 196 22.45 -15.54 -2.43
CA TYR A 196 23.60 -15.41 -3.33
C TYR A 196 24.73 -16.35 -2.91
N ASP A 197 25.45 -16.92 -3.89
CA ASP A 197 26.62 -17.76 -3.61
C ASP A 197 27.81 -16.92 -3.11
N SER A 198 27.93 -15.71 -3.64
CA SER A 198 28.89 -14.66 -3.30
C SER A 198 28.19 -13.29 -3.41
N PRO A 199 28.67 -12.25 -2.69
CA PRO A 199 28.04 -10.94 -2.75
C PRO A 199 28.09 -10.39 -4.20
N PRO A 200 26.97 -9.87 -4.73
CA PRO A 200 26.95 -9.19 -6.02
C PRO A 200 27.96 -8.03 -6.06
N SER A 201 28.48 -7.71 -7.25
CA SER A 201 29.45 -6.62 -7.45
C SER A 201 28.92 -5.27 -6.98
N GLU A 202 27.62 -5.01 -7.16
CA GLU A 202 26.96 -3.78 -6.72
C GLU A 202 26.71 -3.74 -5.20
N LEU A 203 26.55 -4.90 -4.54
CA LEU A 203 26.34 -4.98 -3.09
C LEU A 203 27.67 -4.87 -2.32
N THR A 204 28.72 -5.51 -2.84
CA THR A 204 30.06 -5.58 -2.22
C THR A 204 30.56 -4.25 -1.63
N PRO A 205 30.53 -3.10 -2.33
CA PRO A 205 31.02 -1.83 -1.78
C PRO A 205 30.15 -1.26 -0.64
N HIS A 206 28.93 -1.75 -0.47
CA HIS A 206 27.98 -1.27 0.53
C HIS A 206 27.88 -2.18 1.76
N LEU A 207 28.59 -3.31 1.78
CA LEU A 207 28.61 -4.22 2.93
C LEU A 207 29.33 -3.57 4.12
N LYS A 208 28.65 -3.55 5.26
CA LYS A 208 29.17 -3.08 6.55
C LYS A 208 29.71 -4.23 7.42
N GLU A 209 29.32 -5.45 7.10
CA GLU A 209 29.64 -6.69 7.83
C GLU A 209 30.06 -7.78 6.83
N ASP A 210 30.61 -8.88 7.35
CA ASP A 210 30.88 -10.08 6.56
C ASP A 210 29.60 -10.60 5.90
N PHE A 211 29.77 -11.11 4.67
CA PHE A 211 28.65 -11.61 3.89
C PHE A 211 28.10 -12.93 4.49
N ASP A 212 26.81 -12.93 4.82
CA ASP A 212 26.02 -14.05 5.31
C ASP A 212 24.99 -14.43 4.25
N LYS A 213 25.01 -15.70 3.82
CA LYS A 213 24.17 -16.19 2.72
C LYS A 213 22.68 -16.21 3.08
N ASP A 214 22.36 -16.30 4.37
CA ASP A 214 20.99 -16.50 4.85
C ASP A 214 20.28 -15.18 5.18
N LYS A 215 20.60 -14.11 4.44
CA LYS A 215 20.02 -12.77 4.65
C LYS A 215 19.58 -12.13 3.34
N VAL A 216 18.42 -11.48 3.38
CA VAL A 216 18.00 -10.50 2.36
C VAL A 216 18.65 -9.19 2.72
N TYR A 217 19.66 -8.78 1.96
CA TYR A 217 20.38 -7.55 2.24
C TYR A 217 19.55 -6.32 1.88
N ILE A 218 19.76 -5.22 2.61
CA ILE A 218 19.18 -3.92 2.31
C ILE A 218 20.33 -2.92 2.24
N THR A 219 20.34 -2.11 1.18
CA THR A 219 21.28 -0.99 1.04
C THR A 219 20.50 0.29 0.75
N CYS A 220 20.90 1.40 1.35
CA CYS A 220 20.34 2.72 1.08
C CYS A 220 21.43 3.67 0.60
N ALA A 221 21.12 4.44 -0.44
CA ALA A 221 22.03 5.41 -1.03
C ALA A 221 21.27 6.65 -1.50
N GLY A 222 21.99 7.76 -1.70
CA GLY A 222 21.45 8.93 -2.36
C GLY A 222 21.11 8.63 -3.82
N GLU A 223 19.95 9.11 -4.27
CA GLU A 223 19.43 8.82 -5.60
C GLU A 223 20.24 9.52 -6.71
N ASN A 224 20.50 10.82 -6.54
CA ASN A 224 21.31 11.62 -7.47
C ASN A 224 22.72 11.87 -6.92
N SER A 225 23.62 12.43 -7.74
CA SER A 225 24.99 12.77 -7.31
C SER A 225 24.99 13.71 -6.10
N ALA A 226 24.15 14.74 -6.11
CA ALA A 226 24.00 15.65 -4.98
C ALA A 226 23.49 14.93 -3.72
N ASP A 227 22.54 14.00 -3.87
CA ASP A 227 22.02 13.24 -2.73
C ASP A 227 23.09 12.32 -2.11
N LYS A 228 23.95 11.71 -2.95
CA LYS A 228 25.06 10.86 -2.49
C LYS A 228 26.09 11.63 -1.66
N ASP A 229 26.29 12.90 -1.96
CA ASP A 229 27.21 13.77 -1.21
C ASP A 229 26.58 14.27 0.10
N ASN A 230 25.23 14.32 0.20
CA ASN A 230 24.51 14.88 1.34
C ASN A 230 23.93 13.84 2.31
N ILE A 231 23.73 12.59 1.88
CA ILE A 231 23.16 11.51 2.72
C ILE A 231 24.05 11.12 3.91
N GLY A 232 25.36 11.32 3.76
CA GLY A 232 26.34 11.00 4.80
C GLY A 232 26.50 9.50 5.08
N GLU A 233 26.90 9.19 6.31
CA GLU A 233 27.09 7.81 6.76
C GLU A 233 25.78 7.15 7.17
N VAL A 234 25.54 5.95 6.62
CA VAL A 234 24.36 5.12 6.89
C VAL A 234 24.76 3.88 7.68
N GLU A 235 24.06 3.66 8.79
CA GLU A 235 24.19 2.49 9.67
C GLU A 235 22.91 1.65 9.66
N TYR A 236 23.04 0.33 9.91
CA TYR A 236 21.93 -0.61 9.88
C TYR A 236 21.78 -1.29 11.23
N HIS A 237 20.55 -1.37 11.73
CA HIS A 237 20.25 -1.96 13.02
C HIS A 237 19.13 -3.02 12.89
N PRO A 238 19.28 -4.22 13.48
CA PRO A 238 20.42 -4.68 14.29
C PRO A 238 21.60 -5.19 13.43
N SER A 239 21.35 -5.48 12.15
CA SER A 239 22.38 -5.85 11.19
C SER A 239 21.92 -5.44 9.79
N GLN A 240 22.84 -5.41 8.83
CA GLN A 240 22.51 -5.07 7.44
C GLN A 240 21.80 -6.23 6.74
N GLY A 241 20.47 -6.29 6.89
CA GLY A 241 19.60 -7.24 6.19
C GLY A 241 18.71 -8.07 7.12
N ILE A 242 17.82 -8.83 6.49
CA ILE A 242 16.79 -9.62 7.16
C ILE A 242 17.10 -11.11 7.01
N PRO A 243 17.24 -11.87 8.11
CA PRO A 243 17.45 -13.31 8.06
C PRO A 243 16.33 -14.07 7.35
N PHE A 244 16.69 -15.10 6.58
CA PHE A 244 15.75 -15.93 5.82
C PHE A 244 14.74 -16.67 6.69
N MET A 245 15.07 -16.93 7.96
CA MET A 245 14.19 -17.64 8.90
C MET A 245 12.81 -17.01 9.07
N TYR A 246 12.66 -15.70 8.82
CA TYR A 246 11.38 -15.00 8.90
C TYR A 246 10.47 -15.20 7.67
N PHE A 247 10.93 -15.93 6.66
CA PHE A 247 10.18 -16.29 5.46
C PHE A 247 9.93 -17.81 5.41
N PRO A 248 8.87 -18.27 4.73
CA PRO A 248 7.89 -17.51 3.95
C PRO A 248 6.72 -16.94 4.78
N PHE A 249 6.06 -15.94 4.20
CA PHE A 249 4.75 -15.48 4.67
C PHE A 249 3.65 -16.35 4.05
N THR A 250 2.80 -16.96 4.87
CA THR A 250 1.68 -17.83 4.43
C THR A 250 0.37 -17.44 5.11
N ASN A 251 0.19 -16.13 5.37
CA ASN A 251 -0.98 -15.58 6.09
C ASN A 251 -1.11 -16.12 7.53
N GLN A 252 0.01 -16.47 8.16
CA GLN A 252 0.01 -17.01 9.52
C GLN A 252 -0.48 -15.95 10.51
N LYS A 253 -1.37 -16.36 11.42
CA LYS A 253 -1.86 -15.49 12.50
C LYS A 253 -0.71 -15.08 13.41
N GLY A 254 -0.56 -13.77 13.65
CA GLY A 254 0.53 -13.21 14.46
C GLY A 254 1.83 -12.96 13.69
N TYR A 255 1.86 -13.16 12.37
CA TYR A 255 3.05 -12.86 11.58
C TYR A 255 3.38 -11.36 11.59
N MET A 256 4.55 -11.05 12.12
CA MET A 256 5.15 -9.72 12.10
C MET A 256 6.18 -9.65 10.99
N SER A 257 6.10 -8.61 10.16
CA SER A 257 7.09 -8.45 9.08
C SER A 257 8.43 -8.09 9.71
N PRO A 258 9.51 -8.84 9.40
CA PRO A 258 10.84 -8.43 9.81
C PRO A 258 11.21 -7.12 9.12
N PHE A 259 12.08 -6.34 9.75
CA PHE A 259 12.52 -5.06 9.24
C PHE A 259 13.98 -4.78 9.64
N VAL A 260 14.57 -3.75 9.04
CA VAL A 260 15.87 -3.20 9.42
C VAL A 260 15.69 -1.71 9.63
N PHE A 261 16.27 -1.18 10.70
CA PHE A 261 16.40 0.26 10.86
C PHE A 261 17.63 0.75 10.11
N VAL A 262 17.45 1.84 9.39
CA VAL A 262 18.49 2.56 8.66
C VAL A 262 18.67 3.90 9.36
N GLN A 263 19.82 4.07 10.00
CA GLN A 263 20.16 5.29 10.73
C GLN A 263 21.07 6.19 9.89
N PHE A 264 20.68 7.45 9.77
CA PHE A 264 21.44 8.47 9.04
C PHE A 264 22.30 9.25 10.03
N SER A 265 23.52 8.77 10.31
CA SER A 265 24.38 9.30 11.38
C SER A 265 25.00 10.67 11.07
N HIS A 266 25.25 10.96 9.79
CA HIS A 266 25.98 12.16 9.36
C HIS A 266 25.31 12.86 8.16
N ILE A 267 23.98 12.99 8.17
CA ILE A 267 23.25 13.69 7.10
C ILE A 267 23.45 15.21 7.17
N ASN A 268 23.61 15.86 6.01
CA ASN A 268 23.73 17.31 5.93
C ASN A 268 22.37 17.98 6.22
N ARG A 269 22.38 18.98 7.12
CA ARG A 269 21.17 19.70 7.53
C ARG A 269 20.79 20.79 6.55
N GLY A 270 19.49 21.10 6.48
CA GLY A 270 18.92 22.15 5.63
C GLY A 270 18.94 21.83 4.13
N VAL A 271 19.22 20.58 3.75
CA VAL A 271 19.22 20.09 2.37
C VAL A 271 18.26 18.92 2.25
N LEU A 272 17.41 18.94 1.23
CA LEU A 272 16.52 17.83 0.92
C LEU A 272 17.34 16.71 0.25
N VAL A 273 17.33 15.52 0.83
CA VAL A 273 18.07 14.35 0.32
C VAL A 273 17.09 13.28 -0.14
N ASN A 274 17.19 12.88 -1.40
CA ASN A 274 16.43 11.75 -1.94
C ASN A 274 17.17 10.45 -1.68
N VAL A 275 16.53 9.55 -0.91
CA VAL A 275 17.10 8.27 -0.52
C VAL A 275 16.40 7.14 -1.27
N GLU A 276 17.20 6.30 -1.93
CA GLU A 276 16.73 5.05 -2.53
C GLU A 276 17.32 3.88 -1.73
N CYS A 277 16.44 3.05 -1.16
CA CYS A 277 16.82 1.79 -0.54
C CYS A 277 16.47 0.62 -1.46
N ARG A 278 17.36 -0.38 -1.57
CA ARG A 278 17.25 -1.57 -2.41
C ARG A 278 17.40 -2.84 -1.59
N ALA A 279 16.60 -3.85 -1.92
CA ALA A 279 16.70 -5.19 -1.36
C ALA A 279 17.48 -6.11 -2.31
N TRP A 280 18.24 -7.04 -1.74
CA TRP A 280 19.09 -7.97 -2.49
C TRP A 280 18.79 -9.41 -2.10
N SER A 281 18.34 -10.18 -3.09
CA SER A 281 18.20 -11.64 -3.10
C SER A 281 18.17 -12.08 -4.57
N LYS A 282 18.58 -13.31 -4.91
CA LYS A 282 18.65 -13.74 -6.32
C LYS A 282 17.32 -13.60 -7.07
N ASN A 283 16.20 -13.77 -6.38
CA ASN A 283 14.84 -13.68 -6.92
C ASN A 283 14.16 -12.32 -6.69
N ILE A 284 14.92 -11.28 -6.30
CA ILE A 284 14.44 -9.90 -6.29
C ILE A 284 14.97 -9.21 -7.55
N ASN A 285 14.05 -8.85 -8.44
CA ASN A 285 14.35 -8.02 -9.59
C ASN A 285 14.29 -6.55 -9.19
N PHE A 286 15.34 -5.82 -9.52
CA PHE A 286 15.40 -4.37 -9.36
C PHE A 286 14.91 -3.69 -10.64
N ASP A 287 13.84 -2.92 -10.51
CA ASP A 287 13.39 -2.01 -11.57
C ASP A 287 13.00 -0.68 -10.94
N ARG A 288 13.67 0.39 -11.38
CA ARG A 288 13.42 1.75 -10.90
C ARG A 288 12.10 2.32 -11.40
N GLY A 289 11.63 1.91 -12.58
CA GLY A 289 10.37 2.38 -13.16
C GLY A 289 9.16 1.86 -12.36
N ASP A 290 9.15 0.56 -12.09
CA ASP A 290 8.07 -0.11 -11.37
C ASP A 290 8.31 -0.17 -9.84
N ARG A 291 9.40 0.44 -9.34
CA ARG A 291 9.84 0.40 -7.93
C ARG A 291 9.91 -1.04 -7.37
N LEU A 292 10.32 -1.98 -8.22
CA LEU A 292 10.51 -3.38 -7.83
C LEU A 292 11.84 -3.52 -7.09
N GLY A 293 11.81 -4.20 -5.94
CA GLY A 293 13.00 -4.39 -5.11
C GLY A 293 13.55 -3.11 -4.46
N SER A 294 12.84 -1.98 -4.55
CA SER A 294 13.30 -0.71 -3.98
C SER A 294 12.20 0.12 -3.33
N VAL A 295 12.62 1.12 -2.56
CA VAL A 295 11.76 2.15 -2.00
C VAL A 295 12.49 3.48 -2.05
N HIS A 296 11.74 4.53 -2.38
CA HIS A 296 12.21 5.91 -2.39
C HIS A 296 11.51 6.69 -1.28
N PHE A 297 12.28 7.52 -0.57
CA PHE A 297 11.76 8.54 0.32
C PHE A 297 12.68 9.75 0.39
N GLU A 298 12.14 10.88 0.83
CA GLU A 298 12.87 12.13 0.93
C GLU A 298 13.11 12.45 2.40
N LEU A 299 14.30 12.95 2.73
CA LEU A 299 14.68 13.27 4.10
C LEU A 299 15.21 14.71 4.17
N LEU A 300 14.63 15.52 5.06
CA LEU A 300 15.08 16.89 5.34
C LEU A 300 15.20 17.08 6.85
N VAL A 301 16.42 17.33 7.31
CA VAL A 301 16.73 17.56 8.73
C VAL A 301 17.15 19.02 8.91
N ASP A 302 16.39 19.77 9.71
CA ASP A 302 16.71 21.16 10.09
C ASP A 302 17.35 21.27 11.48
#